data_AF-A0A670J434-F1
#
_entry.id   AF-A0A670J434-F1
#
_cell.length_a   1.000
_cell.length_b   1.000
_cell.length_c   1.000
_cell.angle_alpha   90.00
_cell.angle_beta   90.00
_cell.angle_gamma   90.00
#
_symmetry.space_group_name_H-M   'P 1'
#
loop_
_entity.id
_entity.type
_entity.pdbx_description
1 polymer ?
#
loop_
_entity_poly.entity_id
_entity_poly.type
_entity_poly.pdbx_seq_one_letter_code
_entity_poly.pdbx_strand_id
1 'polypeptide(L)'
;MEKHQHSTFKLQSKAACPNGWLQNQGNCYAYIEKMMTWADAEVDCQSYGRGVHLASILNQKECSIVAKYILAQQKTRTDVWIGLYDPLQVSCFHIACS
;
A
#
# COMPACT_ATOMS: atom_id res chain seq x y z
N MET A 1 -10.43 43.01 -25.80
CA MET A 1 -9.98 41.62 -26.00
C MET A 1 -10.36 40.85 -24.76
N GLU A 2 -11.59 40.36 -24.77
CA GLU A 2 -12.21 39.59 -23.68
C GLU A 2 -11.67 38.16 -23.70
N LYS A 3 -11.39 37.60 -22.52
CA LYS A 3 -11.68 36.18 -22.24
C LYS A 3 -12.20 36.05 -20.82
N HIS A 4 -13.52 36.05 -20.70
CA HIS A 4 -14.24 35.38 -19.63
C HIS A 4 -13.83 33.91 -19.57
N GLN A 5 -13.58 33.36 -18.38
CA GLN A 5 -14.09 32.04 -17.99
C GLN A 5 -13.93 31.84 -16.47
N HIS A 6 -15.07 31.96 -15.79
CA HIS A 6 -15.59 31.12 -14.70
C HIS A 6 -14.62 30.25 -13.86
N SER A 7 -14.65 30.51 -12.54
CA SER A 7 -14.36 29.61 -11.42
C SER A 7 -14.19 28.12 -11.73
N THR A 8 -13.03 27.55 -11.38
CA THR A 8 -12.94 26.17 -10.89
C THR A 8 -11.91 26.10 -9.76
N PHE A 9 -12.41 25.88 -8.54
CA PHE A 9 -11.63 25.30 -7.45
C PHE A 9 -10.95 24.04 -8.00
N LYS A 10 -9.62 24.04 -8.16
CA LYS A 10 -8.89 22.82 -8.51
C LYS A 10 -9.10 21.84 -7.37
N LEU A 11 -9.95 20.83 -7.57
CA LEU A 11 -10.00 19.66 -6.72
C LEU A 11 -8.56 19.13 -6.63
N GLN A 12 -7.97 19.24 -5.43
CA GLN A 12 -6.63 18.74 -5.14
C GLN A 12 -6.53 17.33 -5.69
N SER A 13 -5.68 17.11 -6.69
CA SER A 13 -5.39 15.77 -7.17
C SER A 13 -4.87 14.99 -5.97
N LYS A 14 -5.65 14.00 -5.52
CA LYS A 14 -5.19 12.98 -4.58
C LYS A 14 -3.79 12.57 -5.06
N ALA A 15 -2.75 12.82 -4.26
CA ALA A 15 -1.37 12.58 -4.69
C ALA A 15 -1.31 11.17 -5.30
N ALA A 16 -0.87 11.08 -6.56
CA ALA A 16 -0.75 9.79 -7.22
C ALA A 16 0.27 8.95 -6.44
N CYS A 17 0.00 7.65 -6.28
CA CYS A 17 0.95 6.77 -5.63
C CYS A 17 2.29 6.77 -6.39
N PRO A 18 3.42 6.54 -5.70
CA PRO A 18 4.70 6.37 -6.36
C PRO A 18 4.60 5.31 -7.47
N ASN A 19 5.38 5.48 -8.54
CA ASN A 19 5.37 4.55 -9.67
C ASN A 19 5.63 3.11 -9.19
N GLY A 20 4.80 2.18 -9.64
CA GLY A 20 4.89 0.77 -9.28
C GLY A 20 4.16 0.40 -7.99
N TRP A 21 3.58 1.36 -7.25
CA TRP A 21 2.75 1.07 -6.07
C TRP A 21 1.28 0.92 -6.47
N LEU A 22 0.58 0.00 -5.80
CA LEU A 22 -0.85 -0.20 -5.97
C LEU A 22 -1.63 0.93 -5.29
N GLN A 23 -2.43 1.68 -6.05
CA GLN A 23 -3.38 2.62 -5.46
C GLN A 23 -4.71 1.93 -5.16
N ASN A 24 -5.13 1.91 -3.89
CA ASN A 24 -6.45 1.43 -3.52
C ASN A 24 -7.05 2.31 -2.41
N GLN A 25 -8.26 2.83 -2.67
CA GLN A 25 -9.05 3.67 -1.74
C GLN A 25 -8.35 4.91 -1.14
N GLY A 26 -7.16 5.27 -1.61
CA GLY A 26 -6.38 6.40 -1.10
C GLY A 26 -5.11 6.02 -0.37
N ASN A 27 -4.88 4.73 -0.20
CA ASN A 27 -3.61 4.19 0.26
C ASN A 27 -2.80 3.70 -0.95
N CYS A 28 -1.48 3.59 -0.76
CA CYS A 28 -0.53 3.15 -1.76
C CYS A 28 0.19 1.92 -1.22
N TYR A 29 0.17 0.78 -1.93
CA TYR A 29 0.79 -0.45 -1.43
C TYR A 29 2.00 -0.87 -2.27
N ALA A 30 3.08 -1.26 -1.62
CA ALA A 30 4.27 -1.82 -2.26
C ALA A 30 4.56 -3.23 -1.75
N TYR A 31 4.97 -4.11 -2.67
CA TYR A 31 5.53 -5.42 -2.35
C TYR A 31 7.05 -5.35 -2.43
N ILE A 32 7.74 -5.79 -1.38
CA ILE A 32 9.20 -5.80 -1.30
C ILE A 32 9.67 -7.25 -1.24
N GLU A 33 10.34 -7.73 -2.29
CA GLU A 33 10.88 -9.09 -2.39
C GLU A 33 12.21 -9.22 -1.62
N LYS A 34 12.17 -9.09 -0.29
CA LYS A 34 13.31 -9.27 0.62
C LYS A 34 12.91 -10.15 1.81
N MET A 35 13.74 -11.14 2.14
CA MET A 35 13.58 -11.90 3.38
C MET A 35 14.15 -11.10 4.55
N MET A 36 13.29 -10.75 5.49
CA MET A 36 13.61 -9.94 6.66
C MET A 36 12.83 -10.47 7.87
N THR A 37 13.28 -10.13 9.08
CA THR A 37 12.41 -10.27 10.26
C THR A 37 11.27 -9.25 10.17
N TRP A 38 10.18 -9.47 10.92
CA TRP A 38 9.08 -8.50 10.95
C TRP A 38 9.56 -7.10 11.36
N ALA A 39 10.44 -7.01 12.37
CA ALA A 39 10.98 -5.75 12.86
C ALA A 39 11.84 -5.04 11.80
N ASP A 40 12.70 -5.79 11.10
CA ASP A 40 13.52 -5.22 10.01
C ASP A 40 12.65 -4.78 8.83
N ALA A 41 11.55 -5.51 8.54
CA ALA A 41 10.62 -5.14 7.48
C ALA A 41 9.86 -3.83 7.79
N GLU A 42 9.47 -3.61 9.05
CA GLU A 42 8.88 -2.34 9.50
C GLU A 42 9.88 -1.18 9.32
N VAL A 43 11.14 -1.39 9.70
CA VAL A 43 12.19 -0.39 9.51
C VAL A 43 12.46 -0.14 8.01
N ASP A 44 12.46 -1.17 7.16
CA ASP A 44 12.59 -1.02 5.69
C ASP A 44 11.40 -0.22 5.12
N CYS A 45 10.16 -0.51 5.53
CA CYS A 45 8.98 0.25 5.09
C CYS A 45 9.10 1.73 5.44
N GLN A 46 9.50 2.06 6.68
CA GLN A 46 9.71 3.45 7.12
C GLN A 46 10.80 4.18 6.32
N SER A 47 11.75 3.45 5.73
CA SER A 47 12.81 4.03 4.90
C SER A 47 12.32 4.61 3.57
N TYR A 48 11.16 4.17 3.05
CA TYR A 48 10.60 4.68 1.79
C TYR A 48 9.93 6.05 1.91
N GLY A 49 9.66 6.52 3.13
CA GLY A 49 9.11 7.85 3.34
C GLY A 49 8.41 8.03 4.68
N ARG A 50 8.11 9.29 5.01
CA ARG A 50 7.31 9.61 6.20
C ARG A 50 5.89 9.05 6.06
N GLY A 51 5.46 8.30 7.07
CA GLY A 51 4.12 7.73 7.13
C GLY A 51 3.95 6.44 6.32
N VAL A 52 5.04 5.86 5.79
CA VAL A 52 5.04 4.53 5.20
C VAL A 52 5.36 3.51 6.29
N HIS A 53 4.51 2.50 6.43
CA HIS A 53 4.63 1.44 7.43
C HIS A 53 4.32 0.08 6.79
N LEU A 54 4.50 -1.02 7.53
CA LEU A 54 3.89 -2.28 7.09
C LEU A 54 2.38 -2.10 6.96
N ALA A 55 1.81 -2.72 5.93
CA ALA A 55 0.46 -2.46 5.50
C ALA A 55 -0.55 -2.91 6.53
N SER A 56 -1.47 -2.01 6.85
CA SER A 56 -2.63 -2.27 7.68
C SER A 56 -3.84 -2.51 6.78
N ILE A 57 -4.26 -3.78 6.68
CA ILE A 57 -5.39 -4.20 5.86
C ILE A 57 -6.64 -4.34 6.74
N LEU A 58 -7.64 -3.49 6.51
CA LEU A 58 -8.77 -3.32 7.43
C LEU A 58 -10.02 -4.12 7.04
N ASN A 59 -10.08 -4.66 5.82
CA ASN A 59 -11.24 -5.39 5.35
C ASN A 59 -10.90 -6.43 4.26
N GLN A 60 -11.82 -7.38 4.06
CA GLN A 60 -11.64 -8.50 3.11
C GLN A 60 -11.44 -8.04 1.66
N LYS A 61 -12.09 -6.93 1.26
CA LYS A 61 -11.99 -6.41 -0.11
C LYS A 61 -10.60 -5.85 -0.37
N GLU A 62 -10.08 -5.07 0.57
CA GLU A 62 -8.71 -4.57 0.57
C GLU A 62 -7.70 -5.72 0.56
N CYS A 63 -7.86 -6.72 1.44
CA CYS A 63 -7.00 -7.91 1.45
C CYS A 63 -6.98 -8.60 0.08
N SER A 64 -8.15 -8.82 -0.51
CA SER A 64 -8.25 -9.51 -1.80
C SER A 64 -7.55 -8.75 -2.93
N ILE A 65 -7.58 -7.42 -2.90
CA ILE A 65 -6.93 -6.57 -3.89
C ILE A 65 -5.41 -6.57 -3.69
N VAL A 66 -4.95 -6.37 -2.45
CA VAL A 66 -3.52 -6.36 -2.10
C VAL A 66 -2.89 -7.74 -2.35
N ALA A 67 -3.56 -8.83 -1.98
CA ALA A 67 -3.08 -10.19 -2.21
C ALA A 67 -2.92 -10.50 -3.71
N LYS A 68 -3.91 -10.12 -4.54
CA LYS A 68 -3.82 -10.28 -6.00
C LYS A 68 -2.64 -9.51 -6.58
N TYR A 69 -2.40 -8.30 -6.10
CA TYR A 69 -1.27 -7.48 -6.50
C TYR A 69 0.07 -8.14 -6.14
N ILE A 70 0.22 -8.62 -4.90
CA ILE A 70 1.45 -9.30 -4.45
C ILE A 70 1.70 -10.58 -5.24
N LEU A 71 0.67 -11.42 -5.42
CA LEU A 71 0.76 -12.66 -6.18
C LEU A 71 1.15 -12.44 -7.65
N ALA A 72 0.76 -11.30 -8.24
CA ALA A 72 1.15 -10.96 -9.60
C ALA A 72 2.63 -10.52 -9.72
N GLN A 73 3.26 -10.10 -8.62
CA GLN A 73 4.67 -9.69 -8.60
C GLN A 73 5.62 -10.79 -8.10
N GLN A 74 5.12 -11.72 -7.29
CA GLN A 74 5.92 -12.83 -6.78
C GLN A 74 6.40 -13.75 -7.91
N LYS A 75 7.72 -13.94 -8.00
CA LYS A 75 8.33 -14.97 -8.85
C LYS A 75 8.17 -16.36 -8.23
N THR A 76 8.23 -16.43 -6.91
CA THR A 76 8.02 -17.64 -6.12
C THR A 76 7.05 -17.32 -5.00
N ARG A 77 6.10 -18.22 -4.73
CA ARG A 77 5.11 -18.02 -3.67
C ARG A 77 5.77 -18.17 -2.31
N THR A 78 5.84 -17.09 -1.55
CA THR A 78 6.40 -17.05 -0.20
C THR A 78 5.46 -16.33 0.76
N ASP A 79 5.61 -16.61 2.06
CA ASP A 79 4.97 -15.86 3.14
C ASP A 79 5.56 -14.46 3.23
N VAL A 80 4.69 -13.48 3.47
CA VAL A 80 5.03 -12.07 3.31
C VAL A 80 4.48 -11.41 4.65
N TRP A 81 5.18 -10.46 5.30
CA TRP A 81 4.82 -9.69 6.54
C TRP A 81 3.91 -8.43 6.41
N ILE A 82 2.67 -8.43 6.91
CA ILE A 82 1.87 -7.18 7.10
C ILE A 82 2.08 -6.53 8.48
N GLY A 83 1.56 -5.30 8.65
CA GLY A 83 1.66 -4.49 9.86
C GLY A 83 0.61 -4.76 10.94
N LEU A 84 -0.33 -5.70 10.72
CA LEU A 84 -1.41 -5.97 11.69
C LEU A 84 -1.11 -7.11 12.66
N TYR A 85 -1.20 -6.78 13.95
CA TYR A 85 -1.66 -7.63 15.05
C TYR A 85 -3.13 -7.26 15.34
N ASP A 86 -4.07 -8.17 15.04
CA ASP A 86 -5.48 -8.07 15.45
C ASP A 86 -5.93 -9.39 16.11
N PRO A 87 -6.42 -9.37 17.37
CA PRO A 87 -6.96 -10.54 18.07
C PRO A 87 -8.26 -11.13 17.48
N LEU A 88 -8.87 -10.52 16.46
CA LEU A 88 -10.15 -10.97 15.87
C LEU A 88 -10.06 -11.72 14.52
N GLN A 89 -8.90 -12.27 14.16
CA GLN A 89 -8.73 -13.19 13.01
C GLN A 89 -9.20 -12.67 11.65
N VAL A 90 -8.42 -11.76 11.06
CA VAL A 90 -8.39 -11.59 9.59
C VAL A 90 -6.95 -11.83 9.13
N SER A 91 -6.60 -13.10 8.94
CA SER A 91 -5.27 -13.55 8.58
C SER A 91 -5.00 -13.36 7.08
N CYS A 92 -4.31 -12.28 6.73
CA CYS A 92 -3.73 -12.08 5.39
C CYS A 92 -2.20 -12.05 5.51
N PHE A 93 -1.54 -13.21 5.41
CA PHE A 93 -0.08 -13.34 5.58
C PHE A 93 0.71 -12.84 4.35
N HIS A 94 0.81 -11.52 4.10
CA HIS A 94 1.72 -10.95 3.05
C HIS A 94 2.40 -9.56 3.40
N ILE A 95 3.71 -9.29 3.16
CA ILE A 95 4.47 -8.00 3.05
C ILE A 95 3.82 -7.13 2.00
N ALA A 96 3.03 -6.21 2.51
CA ALA A 96 2.82 -4.95 1.85
C ALA A 96 3.36 -3.86 2.77
N CYS A 97 4.00 -2.83 2.22
CA CYS A 97 4.11 -1.53 2.88
C CYS A 97 2.91 -0.67 2.41
N SER A 98 2.32 0.17 3.27
CA SER A 98 1.24 1.10 2.91
C SER A 98 1.47 2.53 3.37
#